data_AF-A0A6P6UPX1-F1
#
_entry.id   AF-A0A6P6UPX1-F1
#
_cell.length_a   1.000
_cell.length_b   1.000
_cell.length_c   1.000
_cell.angle_alpha   90.00
_cell.angle_beta   90.00
_cell.angle_gamma   90.00
#
_symmetry.space_group_name_H-M   'P 1'
#
loop_
_entity.id
_entity.type
_entity.pdbx_description
1 polymer ?
#
loop_
_entity_poly.entity_id
_entity_poly.type
_entity_poly.pdbx_seq_one_letter_code
_entity_poly.pdbx_strand_id
1 'polypeptide(L)'
;MKFLNAASIFALLIFVTSASAKKSGDVTELQIGVKYKPESCEIQAHKGDKVRVHYRGKLTDGTVFDSSFERGDPIEFELGSGQVIKGWDQGLLGMCVGEKRKLKIPAKLGYGDQGAPPSIPGGATLIFDTELVTVNGKPSTGEQPDDSEL
;
A
#
# COMPACT_ATOMS: atom_id res chain seq x y z
N MET A 1 29.82 22.15 68.09
CA MET A 1 30.37 22.04 66.72
C MET A 1 30.17 20.62 66.21
N LYS A 2 29.55 20.48 65.02
CA LYS A 2 29.50 19.31 64.11
C LYS A 2 28.49 18.21 64.44
N PHE A 3 27.68 17.65 63.54
CA PHE A 3 27.03 18.06 62.28
C PHE A 3 25.92 17.01 62.09
N LEU A 4 24.70 17.46 61.79
CA LEU A 4 23.59 16.63 61.29
C LEU A 4 23.96 16.16 59.88
N ASN A 5 23.80 14.88 59.52
CA ASN A 5 23.94 14.43 58.13
C ASN A 5 22.78 13.53 57.71
N ALA A 6 22.34 13.81 56.49
CA ALA A 6 21.01 13.63 55.95
C ALA A 6 20.66 12.18 55.57
N ALA A 7 19.37 11.87 55.66
CA ALA A 7 18.76 10.69 55.08
C ALA A 7 18.93 10.71 53.54
N SER A 8 19.62 9.71 53.00
CA SER A 8 19.66 9.46 51.56
C SER A 8 18.29 8.98 51.08
N ILE A 9 17.56 9.88 50.43
CA ILE A 9 16.36 9.57 49.66
C ILE A 9 16.81 8.87 48.37
N PHE A 10 16.58 7.56 48.28
CA PHE A 10 16.73 6.79 47.06
C PHE A 10 15.56 7.14 46.13
N ALA A 11 15.72 8.17 45.29
CA ALA A 11 14.78 8.50 44.24
C ALA A 11 14.89 7.44 43.13
N LEU A 12 14.08 6.40 43.22
CA LEU A 12 13.92 5.39 42.17
C LEU A 12 13.22 6.05 40.97
N LEU A 13 14.01 6.63 40.05
CA LEU A 13 13.54 7.08 38.74
C LEU A 13 13.10 5.86 37.93
N ILE A 14 11.81 5.51 38.02
CA ILE A 14 11.19 4.54 37.12
C ILE A 14 11.12 5.22 35.74
N PHE A 15 12.12 4.96 34.90
CA PHE A 15 12.02 5.20 33.47
C PHE A 15 10.93 4.28 32.92
N VAL A 16 9.71 4.78 32.81
CA VAL A 16 8.65 4.13 32.05
C VAL A 16 9.03 4.26 30.58
N THR A 17 9.81 3.31 30.07
CA THR A 17 10.05 3.20 28.63
C THR A 17 8.75 2.73 28.01
N SER A 18 8.00 3.66 27.43
CA SER A 18 6.83 3.36 26.60
C SER A 18 7.29 2.64 25.33
N ALA A 19 7.48 1.33 25.41
CA ALA A 19 7.65 0.50 24.23
C ALA A 19 6.30 0.37 23.54
N SER A 20 6.07 1.15 22.48
CA SER A 20 4.94 0.91 21.58
C SER A 20 5.10 -0.47 20.95
N ALA A 21 4.29 -1.43 21.40
CA ALA A 21 4.18 -2.74 20.77
C ALA A 21 3.63 -2.55 19.34
N LYS A 22 4.48 -2.78 18.32
CA LYS A 22 4.01 -2.86 16.92
C LYS A 22 2.87 -3.86 16.85
N LYS A 23 1.69 -3.43 16.38
CA LYS A 23 0.60 -4.34 16.06
C LYS A 23 1.13 -5.34 15.01
N SER A 24 0.88 -6.63 15.21
CA SER A 24 1.44 -7.74 14.39
C SER A 24 1.22 -7.61 12.87
N GLY A 25 0.29 -6.75 12.45
CA GLY A 25 -0.01 -6.45 11.04
C GLY A 25 0.87 -5.37 10.40
N ASP A 26 1.58 -4.53 11.16
CA ASP A 26 2.23 -3.35 10.60
C ASP A 26 3.58 -3.63 9.93
N VAL A 27 3.88 -2.88 8.87
CA VAL A 27 5.19 -2.91 8.20
C VAL A 27 5.84 -1.54 8.21
N THR A 28 7.16 -1.49 8.09
CA THR A 28 7.92 -0.23 8.03
C THR A 28 8.32 0.16 6.62
N GLU A 29 8.40 -0.81 5.72
CA GLU A 29 8.75 -0.63 4.32
C GLU A 29 7.68 -1.24 3.42
N LEU A 30 7.64 -0.77 2.17
CA LEU A 30 6.79 -1.36 1.14
C LEU A 30 7.18 -2.83 0.93
N GLN A 31 6.19 -3.72 0.97
CA GLN A 31 6.36 -5.11 0.58
C GLN A 31 5.53 -5.40 -0.67
N ILE A 32 6.16 -6.02 -1.67
CA ILE A 32 5.56 -6.35 -2.95
C ILE A 32 5.58 -7.87 -3.09
N GLY A 33 4.41 -8.48 -3.19
CA GLY A 33 4.27 -9.91 -3.47
C GLY A 33 3.57 -10.12 -4.82
N VAL A 34 4.26 -10.74 -5.79
CA VAL A 34 3.62 -11.14 -7.04
C VAL A 34 2.68 -12.32 -6.77
N LYS A 35 1.42 -12.21 -7.18
CA LYS A 35 0.37 -13.23 -7.01
C LYS A 35 0.12 -14.03 -8.27
N TYR A 36 0.23 -13.36 -9.40
CA TYR A 36 0.15 -13.97 -10.71
C TYR A 36 1.00 -13.14 -11.66
N LYS A 37 1.73 -13.79 -12.55
CA LYS A 37 2.50 -13.16 -13.62
C LYS A 37 2.14 -13.86 -14.93
N PRO A 38 1.74 -13.12 -15.97
CA PRO A 38 1.54 -13.70 -17.30
C PRO A 38 2.79 -14.39 -17.83
N GLU A 39 2.62 -15.37 -18.70
CA GLU A 39 3.73 -16.09 -19.33
C GLU A 39 4.59 -15.16 -20.19
N SER A 40 3.96 -14.25 -20.94
CA SER A 40 4.63 -13.20 -21.70
C SER A 40 4.44 -11.83 -21.05
N CYS A 41 5.52 -11.05 -21.00
CA CYS A 41 5.53 -9.69 -20.46
C CYS A 41 5.84 -8.68 -21.57
N GLU A 42 5.01 -8.67 -22.61
CA GLU A 42 5.22 -7.83 -23.80
C GLU A 42 5.00 -6.35 -23.50
N ILE A 43 4.05 -6.06 -22.61
CA ILE A 43 3.70 -4.70 -22.19
C ILE A 43 3.95 -4.58 -20.70
N GLN A 44 4.88 -3.70 -20.34
CA GLN A 44 5.32 -3.47 -18.96
C GLN A 44 5.11 -2.00 -18.58
N ALA A 45 4.67 -1.76 -17.35
CA ALA A 45 4.42 -0.43 -16.82
C ALA A 45 5.72 0.26 -16.38
N HIS A 46 5.94 1.47 -16.89
CA HIS A 46 7.06 2.34 -16.56
C HIS A 46 6.56 3.68 -16.02
N LYS A 47 7.47 4.44 -15.43
CA LYS A 47 7.19 5.79 -14.96
C LYS A 47 6.74 6.67 -16.15
N GLY A 48 5.63 7.40 -15.96
CA GLY A 48 5.02 8.25 -16.96
C GLY A 48 3.99 7.56 -17.85
N ASP A 49 3.85 6.23 -17.76
CA ASP A 49 2.78 5.53 -18.45
C ASP A 49 1.42 5.83 -17.80
N LYS A 50 0.39 5.94 -18.64
CA LYS A 50 -0.99 5.93 -18.19
C LYS A 50 -1.43 4.50 -17.95
N VAL A 51 -1.70 4.13 -16.71
CA VAL A 51 -2.05 2.76 -16.34
C VAL A 51 -3.49 2.67 -15.86
N ARG A 52 -4.15 1.55 -16.17
CA ARG A 52 -5.43 1.18 -15.57
C ARG A 52 -5.25 -0.01 -14.66
N VAL A 53 -5.72 0.10 -13.41
CA VAL A 53 -5.48 -0.91 -12.37
C VAL A 53 -6.78 -1.26 -11.67
N HIS A 54 -7.09 -2.56 -11.60
CA HIS A 54 -8.07 -3.06 -10.67
C HIS A 54 -7.42 -3.30 -9.30
N TYR A 55 -8.17 -3.06 -8.22
CA TYR A 55 -7.68 -3.22 -6.87
C TYR A 55 -8.78 -3.53 -5.85
N ARG A 56 -8.35 -4.10 -4.73
CA ARG A 56 -9.10 -4.16 -3.46
C ARG A 56 -8.19 -3.72 -2.32
N GLY A 57 -8.55 -2.62 -1.66
CA GLY A 57 -7.85 -2.06 -0.51
C GLY A 57 -8.47 -2.52 0.82
N LYS A 58 -7.62 -3.00 1.73
CA LYS A 58 -8.01 -3.51 3.05
C LYS A 58 -7.07 -3.02 4.16
N LEU A 59 -7.62 -2.88 5.36
CA LEU A 59 -6.84 -2.75 6.59
C LEU A 59 -6.26 -4.11 7.01
N THR A 60 -5.31 -4.10 7.95
CA THR A 60 -4.65 -5.34 8.44
C THR A 60 -5.58 -6.29 9.16
N ASP A 61 -6.74 -5.83 9.63
CA ASP A 61 -7.79 -6.66 10.22
C ASP A 61 -8.73 -7.29 9.17
N GLY A 62 -8.52 -6.97 7.88
CA GLY A 62 -9.32 -7.49 6.77
C GLY A 62 -10.46 -6.57 6.33
N THR A 63 -10.74 -5.48 7.04
CA THR A 63 -11.77 -4.51 6.67
C THR A 63 -11.46 -3.92 5.30
N VAL A 64 -12.36 -4.13 4.32
CA VAL A 64 -12.27 -3.50 3.00
C VAL A 64 -12.70 -2.05 3.13
N PHE A 65 -11.86 -1.12 2.69
CA PHE A 65 -12.21 0.31 2.66
C PHE A 65 -12.52 0.80 1.24
N ASP A 66 -12.04 0.11 0.20
CA ASP A 66 -12.26 0.47 -1.18
C ASP A 66 -11.98 -0.71 -2.14
N SER A 67 -12.72 -0.80 -3.26
CA SER A 67 -12.66 -1.92 -4.21
C SER A 67 -13.14 -1.49 -5.59
N SER A 68 -12.25 -1.48 -6.59
CA SER A 68 -12.66 -1.24 -7.98
C SER A 68 -13.41 -2.42 -8.56
N PHE A 69 -13.14 -3.64 -8.09
CA PHE A 69 -13.80 -4.86 -8.56
C PHE A 69 -15.31 -4.82 -8.30
N GLU A 70 -15.72 -4.24 -7.17
CA GLU A 70 -17.15 -4.08 -6.82
C GLU A 70 -17.83 -3.01 -7.68
N ARG A 71 -17.09 -2.01 -8.17
CA ARG A 71 -17.59 -1.00 -9.09
C ARG A 71 -17.58 -1.43 -10.55
N GLY A 72 -16.78 -2.44 -10.90
CA GLY A 72 -16.56 -2.87 -12.28
C GLY A 72 -15.70 -1.92 -13.11
N ASP A 73 -15.09 -0.89 -12.51
CA ASP A 73 -14.29 0.11 -13.24
C ASP A 73 -12.89 0.27 -12.63
N PRO A 74 -11.81 -0.08 -13.38
CA PRO A 74 -10.43 0.16 -12.95
C PRO A 74 -10.11 1.65 -12.80
N ILE A 75 -9.28 1.99 -11.82
CA ILE A 75 -8.76 3.37 -11.71
C ILE A 75 -7.69 3.62 -12.77
N GLU A 76 -7.68 4.81 -13.36
CA GLU A 76 -6.69 5.28 -14.31
C GLU A 76 -5.86 6.42 -13.72
N PHE A 77 -4.53 6.36 -13.88
CA PHE A 77 -3.61 7.41 -13.43
C PHE A 77 -2.26 7.31 -14.17
N GLU A 78 -1.44 8.35 -14.07
CA GLU A 78 -0.06 8.36 -14.57
C GLU A 78 0.91 7.80 -13.53
N LEU A 79 1.60 6.71 -13.84
CA LEU A 79 2.42 5.97 -12.89
C LEU A 79 3.70 6.75 -12.51
N GLY A 80 3.94 6.91 -11.20
CA GLY A 80 5.14 7.55 -10.68
C GLY A 80 5.12 9.08 -10.75
N SER A 81 3.94 9.67 -10.96
CA SER A 81 3.70 11.11 -11.05
C SER A 81 3.23 11.74 -9.73
N GLY A 82 2.94 10.94 -8.70
CA GLY A 82 2.36 11.40 -7.44
C GLY A 82 0.84 11.60 -7.47
N GLN A 83 0.14 11.12 -8.50
CA GLN A 83 -1.33 11.15 -8.58
C GLN A 83 -2.01 10.18 -7.58
N VAL A 84 -1.30 9.15 -7.15
CA VAL A 84 -1.75 8.16 -6.16
C VAL A 84 -0.78 8.10 -4.97
N ILE A 85 -1.11 7.31 -3.95
CA ILE A 85 -0.21 7.13 -2.79
C ILE A 85 1.16 6.59 -3.23
N LYS A 86 2.22 7.01 -2.54
CA LYS A 86 3.61 6.66 -2.90
C LYS A 86 3.85 5.15 -3.00
N GLY A 87 3.17 4.35 -2.19
CA GLY A 87 3.28 2.89 -2.23
C GLY A 87 2.75 2.28 -3.53
N TRP A 88 1.80 2.91 -4.20
CA TRP A 88 1.34 2.51 -5.54
C TRP A 88 2.35 2.93 -6.61
N ASP A 89 2.78 4.19 -6.58
CA ASP A 89 3.80 4.72 -7.50
C ASP A 89 5.08 3.86 -7.52
N GLN A 90 5.45 3.29 -6.38
CA GLN A 90 6.59 2.38 -6.26
C GLN A 90 6.22 0.92 -6.54
N GLY A 91 5.08 0.46 -6.00
CA GLY A 91 4.71 -0.95 -5.99
C GLY A 91 4.26 -1.51 -7.33
N LEU A 92 3.82 -0.64 -8.24
CA LEU A 92 3.28 -1.03 -9.55
C LEU A 92 4.30 -0.90 -10.69
N LEU A 93 5.46 -0.29 -10.44
CA LEU A 93 6.53 -0.21 -11.43
C LEU A 93 6.94 -1.62 -11.89
N GLY A 94 7.14 -1.75 -13.20
CA GLY A 94 7.59 -2.97 -13.83
C GLY A 94 6.57 -4.10 -13.84
N MET A 95 5.28 -3.84 -13.54
CA MET A 95 4.22 -4.83 -13.74
C MET A 95 4.02 -5.12 -15.22
N CYS A 96 3.81 -6.39 -15.57
CA CYS A 96 3.29 -6.77 -16.87
C CYS A 96 1.77 -6.56 -16.92
N VAL A 97 1.21 -6.18 -18.06
CA VAL A 97 -0.26 -6.15 -18.21
C VAL A 97 -0.83 -7.55 -17.97
N GLY A 98 -1.85 -7.66 -17.12
CA GLY A 98 -2.40 -8.92 -16.58
C GLY A 98 -1.74 -9.41 -15.29
N GLU A 99 -0.61 -8.84 -14.87
CA GLU A 99 0.05 -9.20 -13.61
C GLU A 99 -0.81 -8.80 -12.41
N LYS A 100 -0.82 -9.65 -11.38
CA LYS A 100 -1.50 -9.40 -10.11
C LYS A 100 -0.49 -9.33 -8.98
N ARG A 101 -0.58 -8.30 -8.13
CA ARG A 101 0.30 -8.10 -6.98
C ARG A 101 -0.50 -7.95 -5.69
N LYS A 102 0.13 -8.30 -4.59
CA LYS A 102 -0.25 -7.90 -3.24
C LYS A 102 0.77 -6.88 -2.75
N LEU A 103 0.31 -5.66 -2.50
CA LEU A 103 1.11 -4.61 -1.90
C LEU A 103 0.76 -4.48 -0.42
N LYS A 104 1.76 -4.45 0.44
CA LYS A 104 1.60 -4.09 1.85
C LYS A 104 2.35 -2.79 2.10
N ILE A 105 1.59 -1.73 2.34
CA ILE A 105 2.04 -0.35 2.27
C ILE A 105 2.07 0.23 3.69
N PRO A 106 3.25 0.63 4.22
CA PRO A 106 3.33 1.30 5.51
C PRO A 106 2.65 2.67 5.44
N ALA A 107 2.14 3.17 6.57
CA ALA A 107 1.42 4.45 6.64
C ALA A 107 2.18 5.60 5.95
N LYS A 108 3.51 5.68 6.13
CA LYS A 108 4.38 6.71 5.52
C LYS A 108 4.36 6.75 3.98
N LEU A 109 3.95 5.65 3.33
CA LEU A 109 3.78 5.52 1.89
C LEU A 109 2.29 5.45 1.46
N GLY A 110 1.38 5.52 2.43
CA GLY A 110 -0.07 5.61 2.25
C GLY A 110 -0.58 6.97 2.73
N TYR A 111 -1.47 6.96 3.72
CA TYR A 111 -2.15 8.17 4.25
C TYR A 111 -1.51 8.77 5.51
N GLY A 112 -0.34 8.28 5.92
CA GLY A 112 0.41 8.80 7.07
C GLY A 112 -0.34 8.75 8.40
N ASP A 113 0.05 9.61 9.32
CA ASP A 113 -0.52 9.69 10.67
C ASP A 113 -1.93 10.29 10.70
N GLN A 114 -2.32 10.99 9.62
CA GLN A 114 -3.66 11.58 9.50
C GLN A 114 -4.70 10.56 9.02
N GLY A 115 -4.29 9.55 8.25
CA GLY A 115 -5.22 8.60 7.64
C GLY A 115 -6.11 9.26 6.58
N ALA A 116 -7.24 8.62 6.29
CA ALA A 116 -8.32 9.16 5.48
C ALA A 116 -9.66 8.82 6.16
N PRO A 117 -10.08 9.62 7.15
CA PRO A 117 -11.32 9.38 7.89
C PRO A 117 -12.57 9.42 6.98
N PRO A 118 -13.62 8.65 7.29
CA PRO A 118 -13.72 7.74 8.44
C PRO A 118 -13.11 6.35 8.20
N SER A 119 -12.74 6.00 6.96
CA SER A 119 -12.47 4.61 6.57
C SER A 119 -11.04 4.14 6.86
N ILE A 120 -10.07 5.05 6.85
CA ILE A 120 -8.65 4.71 7.05
C ILE A 120 -8.14 5.47 8.27
N PRO A 121 -7.83 4.78 9.39
CA PRO A 121 -7.28 5.45 10.55
C PRO A 121 -5.85 5.94 10.31
N GLY A 122 -5.43 6.94 11.10
CA GLY A 122 -4.04 7.39 11.14
C GLY A 122 -3.06 6.27 11.48
N GLY A 123 -1.89 6.26 10.83
CA GLY A 123 -0.85 5.26 11.07
C GLY A 123 -1.16 3.87 10.49
N ALA A 124 -2.23 3.71 9.73
CA ALA A 124 -2.63 2.42 9.19
C ALA A 124 -1.65 1.87 8.14
N THR A 125 -1.29 0.60 8.30
CA THR A 125 -0.75 -0.21 7.20
C THR A 125 -1.89 -0.64 6.27
N LEU A 126 -1.69 -0.49 4.96
CA LEU A 126 -2.69 -0.84 3.94
C LEU A 126 -2.27 -2.11 3.21
N ILE A 127 -3.26 -2.94 2.85
CA ILE A 127 -3.07 -4.12 2.01
C ILE A 127 -3.87 -3.91 0.73
N PHE A 128 -3.21 -3.99 -0.42
CA PHE A 128 -3.86 -3.95 -1.72
C PHE A 128 -3.62 -5.25 -2.46
N ASP A 129 -4.69 -5.86 -2.96
CA ASP A 129 -4.61 -6.82 -4.06
C ASP A 129 -4.85 -6.02 -5.35
N THR A 130 -3.92 -6.04 -6.30
CA THR A 130 -3.96 -5.24 -7.54
C THR A 130 -3.82 -6.11 -8.79
N GLU A 131 -4.32 -5.60 -9.90
CA GLU A 131 -4.24 -6.20 -11.24
C GLU A 131 -4.05 -5.10 -12.28
N LEU A 132 -2.95 -5.17 -13.04
CA LEU A 132 -2.68 -4.19 -14.11
C LEU A 132 -3.50 -4.55 -15.35
N VAL A 133 -4.42 -3.68 -15.74
CA VAL A 133 -5.38 -3.92 -16.83
C VAL A 133 -4.85 -3.40 -18.15
N THR A 134 -4.31 -2.18 -18.17
CA THR A 134 -3.70 -1.61 -19.39
C THR A 134 -2.51 -0.71 -19.08
N VAL A 135 -1.65 -0.53 -20.08
CA VAL A 135 -0.59 0.48 -20.14
C VAL A 135 -0.75 1.26 -21.44
N ASN A 136 -0.91 2.58 -21.35
CA ASN A 136 -1.16 3.48 -22.48
C ASN A 136 -2.30 2.99 -23.39
N GLY A 137 -3.37 2.49 -22.77
CA GLY A 137 -4.56 1.97 -23.47
C GLY A 137 -4.42 0.57 -24.07
N LYS A 138 -3.25 -0.09 -23.94
CA LYS A 138 -3.03 -1.44 -24.48
C LYS A 138 -3.32 -2.52 -23.41
N PRO A 139 -4.29 -3.44 -23.64
CA PRO A 139 -4.55 -4.57 -22.76
C PRO A 139 -3.56 -5.73 -22.99
N SER A 140 -3.68 -6.82 -22.22
CA SER A 140 -2.92 -8.04 -22.47
C SER A 140 -3.40 -8.68 -23.77
N THR A 141 -2.48 -9.25 -24.55
CA THR A 141 -2.75 -9.92 -25.84
C THR A 141 -3.62 -11.20 -25.69
N GLY A 142 -4.03 -11.56 -24.48
CA GLY A 142 -4.84 -12.75 -24.18
C GLY A 142 -6.30 -12.49 -23.82
N GLU A 143 -6.73 -11.23 -23.76
CA GLU A 143 -8.09 -10.85 -23.39
C GLU A 143 -8.56 -9.69 -24.27
N GLN A 144 -8.66 -9.97 -25.57
CA GLN A 144 -9.30 -9.07 -26.51
C GLN A 144 -10.82 -9.29 -26.36
N PRO A 145 -11.63 -8.25 -26.10
CA PRO A 145 -13.06 -8.33 -26.32
C PRO A 145 -13.26 -8.74 -27.77
N ASP A 146 -14.11 -9.73 -27.96
CA ASP A 146 -14.66 -10.13 -29.24
C ASP A 146 -15.34 -8.92 -29.90
N ASP A 147 -14.58 -8.11 -30.64
CA ASP A 147 -15.10 -7.07 -31.53
C ASP A 147 -15.48 -7.67 -32.90
N SER A 148 -16.10 -8.87 -32.91
CA SER A 148 -16.60 -9.53 -34.14
C SER A 148 -18.07 -9.25 -34.47
N GLU A 149 -18.71 -8.23 -33.91
CA GLU A 149 -20.04 -7.79 -34.37
C GLU A 149 -20.05 -6.31 -34.77
N LEU A 150 -19.56 -6.05 -36.00
CA LEU A 150 -20.06 -4.99 -36.87
C LEU A 150 -20.62 -5.61 -38.16
#